data_AF-A0A523RUT0-F1
#
_entry.id   AF-A0A523RUT0-F1
#
_cell.length_a   1.000
_cell.length_b   1.000
_cell.length_c   1.000
_cell.angle_alpha   90.00
_cell.angle_beta   90.00
_cell.angle_gamma   90.00
#
_symmetry.space_group_name_H-M   'P 1'
#
loop_
_entity.id
_entity.type
_entity.pdbx_description
1 polymer ?
#
loop_
_entity_poly.entity_id
_entity_poly.type
_entity_poly.pdbx_seq_one_letter_code
_entity_poly.pdbx_strand_id
1 'polypeptide(L)' 'MRVVTICLPETYVEGVDELIGQNKYPNRSEVIRIAIRDLLVDELWGERKPSSSLPLVAQLQKMAAMQEVQTEPTSK' A
#
# COMPACT_ATOMS: atom_id res chain seq x y z
N MET A 1 4.39 -22.95 9.31
CA MET A 1 4.30 -21.84 10.28
C MET A 1 5.61 -21.80 11.07
N ARG A 2 6.19 -20.62 11.31
CA ARG A 2 7.37 -20.43 12.17
C ARG A 2 6.93 -19.71 13.45
N VAL A 3 7.49 -20.07 14.60
CA VAL A 3 7.22 -19.37 15.87
C VAL A 3 8.13 -18.15 15.95
N VAL A 4 7.54 -17.01 16.29
CA VAL A 4 8.24 -15.74 16.49
C VAL A 4 7.85 -15.21 17.86
N THR A 5 8.85 -14.75 18.64
CA THR A 5 8.64 -14.11 19.94
C THR A 5 8.88 -12.62 19.78
N ILE A 6 7.94 -11.80 20.24
CA ILE A 6 7.98 -10.34 20.18
C ILE A 6 7.66 -9.77 21.56
N CYS A 7 8.35 -8.69 21.93
CA CYS A 7 8.06 -7.92 23.15
C CYS A 7 7.14 -6.75 22.76
N LEU A 8 5.97 -6.67 23.39
CA LEU A 8 4.99 -5.61 23.17
C LEU A 8 4.68 -4.89 24.48
N PRO A 9 4.39 -3.58 24.46
CA PRO A 9 3.86 -2.88 25.62
C PRO A 9 2.55 -3.50 26.12
N GLU A 10 2.32 -3.41 27.43
CA GLU A 10 1.18 -4.04 28.11
C GLU A 10 -0.17 -3.61 27.55
N THR A 11 -0.32 -2.33 27.23
CA THR A 11 -1.56 -1.75 26.67
C THR A 11 -2.00 -2.43 25.36
N TYR A 12 -1.06 -2.86 24.51
CA TYR A 12 -1.40 -3.57 23.28
C TYR A 12 -1.86 -5.01 23.56
N VAL A 13 -1.24 -5.65 24.56
CA VAL A 13 -1.62 -7.02 24.97
C VAL A 13 -3.02 -7.01 25.57
N GLU A 14 -3.33 -6.02 26.42
CA GLU A 14 -4.67 -5.82 26.99
C GLU A 14 -5.74 -5.64 25.91
N GLY A 15 -5.48 -4.79 24.90
CA GLY A 15 -6.41 -4.61 23.79
C GLY A 15 -6.65 -5.89 22.98
N VAL A 16 -5.60 -6.70 22.78
CA VAL A 16 -5.73 -8.03 22.13
C VAL A 16 -6.54 -8.99 23.00
N ASP A 17 -6.33 -8.96 24.32
CA ASP A 17 -7.08 -9.80 25.27
C ASP A 17 -8.57 -9.44 25.31
N GLU A 18 -8.92 -8.16 25.22
CA GLU A 18 -10.31 -7.72 25.14
C GLU A 18 -11.01 -8.29 23.91
N LEU A 19 -10.33 -8.29 22.75
CA LEU A 19 -10.87 -8.86 21.50
C LEU A 19 -11.13 -10.37 21.62
N ILE A 20 -10.27 -11.09 22.36
CA ILE A 20 -10.46 -12.52 22.64
C ILE A 20 -11.60 -12.72 23.64
N GLY A 21 -11.70 -11.88 24.67
CA GLY A 21 -12.79 -11.89 25.65
C GLY A 21 -14.17 -11.70 25.01
N GLN A 22 -14.24 -10.90 23.94
CA GLN A 22 -15.45 -10.72 23.12
C GLN A 22 -15.75 -11.91 22.19
N ASN A 23 -14.97 -13.01 22.26
CA ASN A 23 -15.10 -14.21 21.42
C ASN A 23 -14.96 -13.95 19.90
N LYS A 24 -14.35 -12.82 19.51
CA LYS A 24 -14.12 -12.49 18.09
C LYS A 24 -12.97 -13.29 17.49
N TYR A 25 -12.01 -13.67 18.31
CA TYR A 25 -10.84 -14.44 17.91
C TYR A 25 -10.51 -15.53 18.93
N PRO A 26 -10.04 -16.71 18.48
CA PRO A 26 -9.80 -17.85 19.36
C PRO A 26 -8.52 -17.73 20.18
N ASN A 27 -7.52 -16.95 19.74
CA ASN A 27 -6.25 -16.80 20.43
C ASN A 27 -5.50 -15.52 20.01
N ARG A 28 -4.53 -15.10 20.83
CA ARG A 28 -3.67 -13.92 20.58
C ARG A 28 -2.91 -14.00 19.27
N SER A 29 -2.39 -15.18 18.92
CA SER A 29 -1.63 -15.36 17.69
C SER A 29 -2.48 -15.16 16.44
N GLU A 30 -3.77 -15.49 16.50
CA GLU A 30 -4.71 -15.31 15.39
C GLU A 30 -5.03 -13.84 15.18
N VAL A 31 -5.28 -13.10 16.27
CA VAL A 31 -5.48 -11.64 16.23
C VAL A 31 -4.27 -10.97 15.56
N ILE A 32 -3.06 -11.30 16.02
CA ILE A 32 -1.82 -10.73 15.48
C ILE A 32 -1.63 -11.10 14.01
N ARG A 33 -1.89 -12.36 13.62
CA ARG A 33 -1.79 -12.81 12.22
C ARG A 33 -2.78 -12.09 11.30
N ILE A 34 -4.01 -11.88 11.74
CA ILE A 34 -5.04 -11.17 10.98
C ILE A 34 -4.61 -9.70 10.82
N ALA A 35 -4.22 -9.03 11.91
CA ALA A 35 -3.77 -7.65 11.87
C ALA A 35 -2.58 -7.43 10.93
N ILE A 36 -1.58 -8.33 10.96
CA ILE A 36 -0.43 -8.27 10.05
C ILE A 36 -0.86 -8.53 8.60
N ARG A 37 -1.78 -9.48 8.37
CA ARG A 37 -2.29 -9.78 7.02
C ARG A 37 -3.00 -8.56 6.45
N ASP A 38 -3.91 -7.95 7.20
CA ASP A 38 -4.70 -6.81 6.77
C ASP A 38 -3.78 -5.62 6.48
N LEU A 39 -2.80 -5.36 7.35
CA LEU A 39 -1.76 -4.35 7.13
C LEU A 39 -0.99 -4.58 5.81
N LEU A 40 -0.54 -5.81 5.56
CA LEU A 40 0.19 -6.14 4.33
C LEU A 40 -0.70 -6.07 3.08
N VAL A 41 -1.97 -6.45 3.19
CA VAL A 41 -2.92 -6.32 2.08
C VAL A 41 -3.16 -4.86 1.77
N ASP A 42 -3.35 -4.01 2.76
CA ASP A 42 -3.65 -2.59 2.54
C ASP A 42 -2.45 -1.81 1.99
N GLU A 43 -1.24 -2.07 2.51
CA GLU A 43 -0.04 -1.29 2.15
C GLU A 43 0.74 -1.87 0.96
N LEU A 44 0.82 -3.20 0.82
CA LEU A 44 1.68 -3.84 -0.17
C LEU A 44 0.89 -4.38 -1.37
N TRP A 45 -0.22 -5.08 -1.13
CA TRP A 45 -0.99 -5.75 -2.20
C TRP A 45 -2.19 -4.95 -2.70
N GLY A 46 -2.58 -3.91 -1.96
CA GLY A 46 -3.61 -2.92 -2.27
C GLY A 46 -3.17 -1.89 -3.30
N GLU A 47 -2.10 -2.16 -4.05
CA GLU A 47 -1.76 -1.45 -5.27
C GLU A 47 -2.97 -1.53 -6.23
N ARG A 48 -3.86 -0.53 -6.11
CA ARG A 48 -4.38 0.13 -7.28
C ARG A 48 -3.17 0.38 -8.16
N LYS A 49 -3.07 -0.36 -9.24
CA LYS A 49 -2.25 -0.03 -10.39
C LYS A 49 -2.92 1.15 -11.10
N PRO A 50 -2.49 2.41 -10.97
CA PRO A 50 -2.66 3.31 -12.09
C PRO A 50 -1.57 2.93 -13.09
N SER A 51 -2.03 2.51 -14.26
CA SER A 51 -1.34 2.66 -15.53
C SER A 51 -0.63 4.03 -15.64
N SER A 52 0.62 4.14 -15.21
CA SER A 52 1.60 5.12 -15.70
C SER A 52 2.95 4.87 -15.04
N SER A 53 3.79 4.07 -15.68
CA SER A 53 5.23 3.97 -15.39
C SER A 53 5.98 5.25 -15.76
N LEU A 54 5.35 6.42 -15.63
CA LEU A 54 5.94 7.72 -15.88
C LEU A 54 5.40 8.70 -14.83
N PRO A 55 6.26 9.43 -14.11
CA PRO A 55 5.83 10.55 -13.30
C PRO A 55 5.04 11.55 -14.17
N LEU A 56 4.05 12.24 -13.62
CA LEU A 56 3.23 13.25 -14.32
C LEU A 56 4.10 14.26 -15.10
N VAL A 57 5.30 14.56 -14.57
CA VAL A 57 6.34 15.37 -15.22
C VAL A 57 6.73 14.81 -16.59
N ALA A 58 6.94 13.50 -16.70
CA ALA A 58 7.28 12.84 -17.95
C ALA A 58 6.08 12.79 -18.92
N GLN A 59 4.84 12.78 -18.42
CA GLN A 59 3.64 12.93 -19.27
C GLN A 59 3.55 14.34 -19.86
N LEU A 60 3.80 15.37 -19.06
CA LEU A 60 3.80 16.77 -19.50
C LEU A 60 4.92 17.07 -20.51
N GLN A 61 6.12 16.54 -20.29
CA GLN A 61 7.21 16.63 -21.27
C GLN A 61 6.86 15.97 -22.61
N LYS A 62 6.17 14.82 -22.58
CA LYS A 62 5.73 14.14 -23.81
C LYS A 62 4.66 14.94 -24.56
N MET A 63 3.77 15.63 -23.85
CA MET A 63 2.78 16.53 -24.45
C MET A 63 3.45 17.79 -25.04
N ALA A 64 4.44 18.36 -24.36
CA ALA A 64 5.22 19.50 -24.85
C ALA A 64 6.05 19.15 -26.11
N ALA A 65 6.69 17.98 -26.12
CA ALA A 65 7.46 17.51 -27.29
C ALA A 65 6.57 17.20 -28.52
N MET A 66 5.27 16.92 -28.32
CA MET A 66 4.32 16.75 -29.44
C MET A 66 3.86 18.08 -30.05
N GLN A 67 4.04 19.22 -29.37
CA GLN A 67 3.68 20.54 -29.89
C GLN A 67 4.75 21.16 -30.80
N GLU A 68 6.02 20.75 -30.69
CA GLU A 68 7.11 21.32 -31.50
C GLU A 68 7.15 20.83 -32.97
N VAL A 69 6.37 19.81 -33.33
CA VAL A 69 6.39 19.24 -34.71
C VAL A 69 5.43 19.95 -35.69
N GLN A 70 4.55 20.84 -35.22
CA GLN A 70 3.52 21.48 -36.08
C GLN A 70 3.79 22.94 -36.47
N THR A 71 4.96 23.50 -36.17
CA THR A 71 5.35 24.82 -36.70
C THR A 71 6.69 24.76 -37.42
N GLU A 72 6.74 24.04 -38.54
CA GLU A 72 7.55 24.48 -39.67
C GLU A 72 6.65 24.98 -40.80
N PRO A 73 6.32 26.28 -40.86
CA PRO A 73 5.99 26.93 -42.11
C PRO A 73 7.24 27.64 -42.61
N THR A 74 8.16 26.90 -43.22
CA THR A 74 9.15 27.52 -44.09
C THR A 74 9.29 26.68 -45.34
N SER A 75 8.63 27.14 -46.41
CA SER A 75 9.29 27.49 -47.67
C SER A 75 8.35 27.27 -48.85
N LYS A 76 7.64 28.32 -49.27
CA LYS A 76 7.81 29.01 -50.57
C LYS A 76 6.71 30.04 -50.80
#